data_AF-A0A7C5RMX5-F1
#
_entry.id   AF-A0A7C5RMX5-F1
#
_cell.length_a   1.000
_cell.length_b   1.000
_cell.length_c   1.000
_cell.angle_alpha   90.00
_cell.angle_beta   90.00
_cell.angle_gamma   90.00
#
_symmetry.space_group_name_H-M   'P 1'
#
loop_
_entity.id
_entity.type
_entity.pdbx_description
1 polymer ?
#
loop_
_entity_poly.entity_id
_entity_poly.type
_entity_poly.pdbx_seq_one_letter_code
_entity_poly.pdbx_strand_id
1 'polypeptide(L)'
;MRELIYWLELQRSQWYSRDKLLAIQSRRLRKLLDHAYRRVPFYRRLYGERLNYEADPSTILKELPPVDRWTLVNTPLSERTASNINLAKCLPRRAAGTTGEPVTILETKGSAAYWKALYLRRLWACGVRPGDKIMRTLPTIPAAGINFFSTGILKGLSRLNLRFINMSRSVEENVAMLLKFKPDVLIAQPSDLVTIERRCEQLGAEVAVKTILTTGEVLTPAVRRRFEQAFNATTYDSYSTVELGNIA
;
A
#
# COMPACT_ATOMS: atom_id res chain seq x y z
N MET A 1 4.89 -18.86 -4.66
CA MET A 1 3.86 -19.40 -5.58
C MET A 1 2.53 -18.64 -5.49
N ARG A 2 1.86 -18.52 -4.33
CA ARG A 2 0.57 -17.79 -4.20
C ARG A 2 0.61 -16.33 -4.69
N GLU A 3 1.67 -15.58 -4.38
CA GLU A 3 1.85 -14.19 -4.82
C GLU A 3 1.77 -14.04 -6.35
N LEU A 4 2.41 -14.95 -7.10
CA LEU A 4 2.42 -14.93 -8.56
C LEU A 4 1.05 -15.27 -9.15
N ILE A 5 0.36 -16.25 -8.56
CA ILE A 5 -1.00 -16.63 -8.97
C ILE A 5 -1.95 -15.43 -8.84
N TYR A 6 -1.94 -14.76 -7.69
CA TYR A 6 -2.74 -13.56 -7.49
C TYR A 6 -2.33 -12.43 -8.44
N TRP A 7 -1.03 -12.26 -8.69
CA TRP A 7 -0.58 -11.21 -9.61
C TRP A 7 -1.07 -11.47 -11.03
N LEU A 8 -0.98 -12.70 -11.53
CA LEU A 8 -1.51 -13.09 -12.84
C LEU A 8 -3.03 -12.90 -12.93
N GLU A 9 -3.79 -13.26 -11.89
CA GLU A 9 -5.23 -12.98 -11.83
C GLU A 9 -5.50 -11.47 -11.91
N LEU A 10 -4.76 -10.67 -11.14
CA LEU A 10 -4.89 -9.22 -11.11
C LEU A 10 -4.56 -8.58 -12.47
N GLN A 11 -3.50 -9.05 -13.15
CA GLN A 11 -3.11 -8.59 -14.49
C GLN A 11 -4.18 -8.90 -15.55
N ARG A 12 -4.90 -10.01 -15.43
CA ARG A 12 -6.02 -10.34 -16.33
C ARG A 12 -7.25 -9.50 -16.00
N SER A 13 -7.56 -9.38 -14.71
CA SER A 13 -8.79 -8.73 -14.23
C SER A 13 -8.86 -7.22 -14.54
N GLN A 14 -7.73 -6.55 -14.73
CA GLN A 14 -7.69 -5.12 -15.02
C GLN A 14 -8.32 -4.72 -16.36
N TRP A 15 -8.44 -5.67 -17.28
CA TRP A 15 -9.01 -5.48 -18.62
C TRP A 15 -10.43 -6.05 -18.75
N TYR A 16 -11.04 -6.48 -17.64
CA TYR A 16 -12.42 -6.95 -17.66
C TYR A 16 -13.39 -5.81 -17.94
N SER A 17 -14.48 -6.13 -18.64
CA SER A 17 -15.57 -5.18 -18.85
C SER A 17 -16.15 -4.72 -17.50
N ARG A 18 -16.75 -3.54 -17.50
CA ARG A 18 -17.40 -2.98 -16.32
C ARG A 18 -18.43 -3.94 -15.72
N ASP A 19 -19.26 -4.56 -16.54
CA ASP A 19 -20.30 -5.49 -16.06
C ASP A 19 -19.70 -6.73 -15.38
N LYS A 20 -18.60 -7.25 -15.95
CA LYS A 20 -17.87 -8.37 -15.35
C LYS A 20 -17.23 -7.98 -14.01
N LEU A 21 -16.68 -6.77 -13.91
CA LEU A 21 -16.14 -6.24 -12.66
C LEU A 21 -17.23 -6.07 -11.60
N LEU A 22 -18.38 -5.50 -11.96
CA LEU A 22 -19.53 -5.32 -11.07
C LEU A 22 -20.07 -6.66 -10.56
N ALA A 23 -20.19 -7.66 -11.44
CA ALA A 23 -20.60 -9.01 -11.05
C ALA A 23 -19.61 -9.66 -10.05
N ILE A 24 -18.31 -9.48 -10.27
CA ILE A 24 -17.27 -9.96 -9.35
C ILE A 24 -17.35 -9.22 -8.01
N GLN A 25 -17.51 -7.89 -8.03
CA GLN A 25 -17.63 -7.07 -6.82
C GLN A 25 -18.85 -7.45 -5.99
N SER A 26 -20.04 -7.55 -6.60
CA SER A 26 -21.26 -7.95 -5.90
C SER A 26 -21.11 -9.32 -5.23
N ARG A 27 -20.60 -10.33 -5.98
CA ARG A 27 -20.34 -11.67 -5.43
C ARG A 27 -19.32 -11.67 -4.28
N ARG A 28 -18.23 -10.90 -4.39
CA ARG A 28 -17.19 -10.81 -3.34
C ARG A 28 -17.70 -10.04 -2.12
N LEU A 29 -18.47 -8.97 -2.34
CA LEU A 29 -19.06 -8.16 -1.27
C LEU A 29 -20.07 -8.98 -0.46
N ARG A 30 -20.94 -9.76 -1.10
CA ARG A 30 -21.86 -10.67 -0.39
C ARG A 30 -21.12 -11.64 0.53
N LYS A 31 -20.05 -12.26 0.03
CA LYS A 31 -19.19 -13.16 0.83
C LYS A 31 -18.48 -12.44 1.98
N LEU A 32 -18.06 -11.19 1.77
CA LEU A 32 -17.42 -10.37 2.79
C LEU A 32 -18.39 -10.02 3.92
N LEU A 33 -19.60 -9.56 3.57
CA LEU A 33 -20.65 -9.22 4.54
C LEU A 33 -21.05 -10.44 5.37
N ASP A 34 -21.28 -11.58 4.71
CA ASP A 34 -21.60 -12.85 5.38
C ASP A 34 -20.48 -13.30 6.32
N HIS A 35 -19.22 -13.22 5.88
CA HIS A 35 -18.07 -13.55 6.71
C HIS A 35 -17.95 -12.62 7.91
N ALA A 36 -18.05 -11.31 7.70
CA ALA A 36 -17.97 -10.31 8.76
C ALA A 36 -19.03 -10.57 9.84
N TYR A 37 -20.29 -10.77 9.45
CA TYR A 37 -21.37 -10.97 10.40
C TYR A 37 -21.32 -12.32 11.13
N ARG A 38 -21.09 -13.41 10.38
CA ARG A 38 -21.12 -14.76 10.94
C ARG A 38 -19.87 -15.09 11.74
N ARG A 39 -18.72 -14.51 11.41
CA ARG A 39 -17.43 -14.94 11.98
C ARG A 39 -16.74 -13.89 12.83
N VAL A 40 -17.06 -12.61 12.73
CA VAL A 40 -16.36 -11.56 13.48
C VAL A 40 -17.28 -10.99 14.58
N PRO A 41 -17.00 -11.22 15.87
CA PRO A 41 -17.84 -10.75 16.98
C PRO A 41 -18.14 -9.24 16.94
N PHE A 42 -17.11 -8.44 16.60
CA PHE A 42 -17.23 -6.99 16.49
C PHE A 42 -18.34 -6.56 15.52
N TYR A 43 -18.31 -7.03 14.27
CA TYR A 43 -19.30 -6.62 13.26
C TYR A 43 -20.70 -7.14 13.56
N ARG A 44 -20.81 -8.32 14.18
CA ARG A 44 -22.11 -8.85 14.62
C ARG A 44 -22.74 -7.95 15.69
N ARG A 45 -21.95 -7.50 16.66
CA ARG A 45 -22.40 -6.60 17.72
C ARG A 45 -22.73 -5.22 17.17
N LEU A 46 -21.88 -4.68 16.28
CA LEU A 46 -22.02 -3.34 15.73
C LEU A 46 -23.27 -3.20 14.85
N TYR A 47 -23.54 -4.21 14.01
CA TYR A 47 -24.61 -4.13 13.02
C TYR A 47 -25.90 -4.86 13.44
N GLY A 48 -25.84 -5.77 14.43
CA GLY A 48 -27.01 -6.53 14.89
C GLY A 48 -27.72 -7.27 13.75
N GLU A 49 -29.01 -7.58 13.92
CA GLU A 49 -29.80 -8.31 12.91
C GLU A 49 -30.15 -7.51 11.64
N ARG A 50 -29.52 -6.35 11.42
CA ARG A 50 -29.88 -5.39 10.35
C ARG A 50 -29.51 -5.82 8.93
N LEU A 51 -28.96 -7.02 8.73
CA LEU A 51 -28.55 -7.47 7.40
C LEU A 51 -29.69 -8.19 6.69
N ASN A 52 -30.39 -7.47 5.80
CA ASN A 52 -31.28 -8.10 4.83
C ASN A 52 -30.45 -8.82 3.75
N TYR A 53 -30.20 -10.12 3.93
CA TYR A 53 -29.39 -10.91 3.01
C TYR A 53 -30.01 -11.14 1.62
N GLU A 54 -31.30 -10.86 1.46
CA GLU A 54 -31.99 -10.93 0.16
C GLU A 54 -31.74 -9.71 -0.71
N ALA A 55 -31.35 -8.57 -0.11
CA ALA A 55 -31.03 -7.36 -0.83
C ALA A 55 -29.73 -7.47 -1.66
N ASP A 56 -29.56 -6.54 -2.59
CA ASP A 56 -28.28 -6.39 -3.29
C ASP A 56 -27.17 -5.98 -2.30
N PRO A 57 -25.97 -6.60 -2.33
CA PRO A 57 -24.91 -6.33 -1.36
C PRO A 57 -24.47 -4.87 -1.33
N SER A 58 -24.60 -4.14 -2.45
CA SER A 58 -24.26 -2.71 -2.50
C SER A 58 -25.30 -1.85 -1.78
N THR A 59 -26.57 -2.24 -1.77
CA THR A 59 -27.62 -1.58 -0.98
C THR A 59 -27.36 -1.78 0.50
N ILE A 60 -27.11 -3.04 0.91
CA ILE A 60 -26.76 -3.38 2.30
C ILE A 60 -25.56 -2.52 2.77
N LEU A 61 -24.50 -2.45 1.96
CA LEU A 61 -23.30 -1.69 2.32
C LEU A 61 -23.57 -0.20 2.55
N LYS A 62 -24.53 0.41 1.83
CA LYS A 62 -24.89 1.83 2.00
C LYS A 62 -25.67 2.10 3.28
N GLU A 63 -26.38 1.11 3.80
CA GLU A 63 -27.17 1.22 5.04
C GLU A 63 -26.30 1.00 6.29
N LEU A 64 -25.14 0.36 6.15
CA LEU A 64 -24.22 0.13 7.26
C LEU A 64 -23.48 1.43 7.61
N PRO A 65 -23.55 1.89 8.88
CA PRO A 65 -22.78 3.04 9.30
C PRO A 65 -21.27 2.75 9.20
N PRO A 66 -20.46 3.75 8.81
CA PRO A 66 -19.02 3.59 8.74
C PRO A 66 -18.43 3.31 10.12
N VAL A 67 -17.35 2.54 10.15
CA VAL A 67 -16.58 2.29 11.39
C VAL A 67 -15.53 3.37 11.55
N ASP A 68 -15.59 4.11 12.66
CA ASP A 68 -14.58 5.11 12.96
C ASP A 68 -13.27 4.49 13.48
N ARG A 69 -12.20 5.27 13.38
CA ARG A 69 -10.85 4.85 13.79
C ARG A 69 -10.80 4.46 15.27
N TRP A 70 -11.42 5.24 16.14
CA TRP A 70 -11.31 5.04 17.59
C TRP A 70 -12.08 3.82 18.06
N THR A 71 -13.20 3.49 17.42
CA THR A 71 -13.88 2.21 17.59
C THR A 71 -12.93 1.05 17.26
N LEU A 72 -12.16 1.14 16.18
CA LEU A 72 -11.14 0.13 15.89
C LEU A 72 -10.04 0.10 16.96
N VAL A 73 -9.44 1.24 17.33
CA VAL A 73 -8.38 1.29 18.36
C VAL A 73 -8.85 0.67 19.68
N ASN A 74 -10.05 1.04 20.14
CA ASN A 74 -10.58 0.64 21.45
C ASN A 74 -11.17 -0.77 21.47
N THR A 75 -11.34 -1.43 20.32
CA THR A 75 -11.86 -2.80 20.29
C THR A 75 -10.69 -3.81 20.26
N PRO A 76 -10.66 -4.81 21.15
CA PRO A 76 -9.63 -5.85 21.15
C PRO A 76 -9.47 -6.55 19.81
N LEU A 77 -8.22 -6.92 19.46
CA LEU A 77 -7.93 -7.63 18.21
C LEU A 77 -8.67 -8.97 18.12
N SER A 78 -8.86 -9.66 19.24
CA SER A 78 -9.62 -10.91 19.32
C SER A 78 -11.08 -10.75 18.90
N GLU A 79 -11.69 -9.59 19.17
CA GLU A 79 -13.09 -9.32 18.82
C GLU A 79 -13.28 -8.85 17.38
N ARG A 80 -12.27 -8.17 16.82
CA ARG A 80 -12.25 -7.70 15.42
C ARG A 80 -11.67 -8.71 14.44
N THR A 81 -11.24 -9.87 14.91
CA THR A 81 -10.76 -10.97 14.07
C THR A 81 -11.81 -12.06 13.99
N ALA A 82 -11.87 -12.75 12.85
CA ALA A 82 -12.77 -13.88 12.68
C ALA A 82 -12.47 -15.00 13.70
N SER A 83 -13.51 -15.52 14.35
CA SER A 83 -13.42 -16.47 15.47
C SER A 83 -12.76 -17.81 15.12
N ASN A 84 -12.70 -18.16 13.83
CA ASN A 84 -12.05 -19.37 13.34
C ASN A 84 -10.56 -19.18 12.99
N ILE A 85 -9.98 -18.00 13.28
CA ILE A 85 -8.58 -17.69 12.97
C ILE A 85 -7.73 -17.79 14.24
N ASN A 86 -6.60 -18.49 14.12
CA ASN A 86 -5.57 -18.48 15.14
C ASN A 86 -4.77 -17.17 15.08
N LEU A 87 -4.98 -16.30 16.07
CA LEU A 87 -4.33 -14.99 16.20
C LEU A 87 -2.80 -15.08 16.20
N ALA A 88 -2.22 -16.10 16.84
CA ALA A 88 -0.78 -16.28 16.93
C ALA A 88 -0.11 -16.57 15.56
N LYS A 89 -0.89 -16.99 14.55
CA LYS A 89 -0.41 -17.21 13.18
C LYS A 89 -0.60 -15.98 12.27
N CYS A 90 -1.23 -14.93 12.78
CA CYS A 90 -1.47 -13.71 12.01
C CYS A 90 -0.24 -12.80 11.98
N LEU A 91 -0.14 -12.02 10.91
CA LEU A 91 0.90 -11.02 10.71
C LEU A 91 0.31 -9.65 11.08
N PRO A 92 0.83 -8.94 12.08
CA PRO A 92 0.33 -7.61 12.44
C PRO A 92 0.87 -6.55 11.49
N ARG A 93 -0.01 -5.63 11.07
CA ARG A 93 0.31 -4.38 10.35
C ARG A 93 -0.15 -3.21 11.21
N ARG A 94 0.72 -2.23 11.43
CA ARG A 94 0.43 -1.05 12.26
C ARG A 94 0.48 0.23 11.42
N ALA A 95 -0.47 1.13 11.67
CA ALA A 95 -0.47 2.48 11.11
C ALA A 95 0.74 3.26 11.62
N ALA A 96 1.35 4.07 10.75
CA ALA A 96 2.29 5.10 11.18
C ALA A 96 1.47 6.17 11.91
N GLY A 97 1.43 6.10 13.24
CA GLY A 97 0.58 6.96 14.06
C GLY A 97 1.09 8.39 14.04
N THR A 98 0.46 9.25 13.25
CA THR A 98 0.68 10.71 13.27
C THR A 98 -0.29 11.42 14.22
N THR A 99 -1.38 10.76 14.64
CA THR A 99 -2.49 11.35 15.41
C THR A 99 -2.85 10.59 16.69
N GLY A 100 -1.92 9.80 17.27
CA GLY A 100 -2.14 9.04 18.51
C GLY A 100 -1.91 7.53 18.37
N GLU A 101 -2.70 6.72 19.08
CA GLU A 101 -2.51 5.27 19.15
C GLU A 101 -2.64 4.60 17.75
N PRO A 102 -1.68 3.74 17.35
CA PRO A 102 -1.68 3.14 16.03
C PRO A 102 -2.74 2.03 15.92
N VAL A 103 -3.61 2.12 14.91
CA VAL A 103 -4.48 1.00 14.52
C VAL A 103 -3.62 -0.18 14.10
N THR A 104 -3.85 -1.32 14.76
CA THR A 104 -3.27 -2.62 14.37
C THR A 104 -4.32 -3.43 13.60
N ILE A 105 -3.91 -3.96 12.45
CA ILE A 105 -4.68 -4.88 11.60
C ILE A 105 -3.95 -6.22 11.55
N LEU A 106 -4.70 -7.31 11.62
CA LEU A 106 -4.16 -8.67 11.52
C LEU A 106 -4.38 -9.24 10.13
N GLU A 107 -3.35 -9.88 9.59
CA GLU A 107 -3.39 -10.51 8.28
C GLU A 107 -3.09 -12.00 8.35
N THR A 108 -3.76 -12.75 7.50
CA THR A 108 -3.32 -14.11 7.18
C THR A 108 -2.15 -14.06 6.21
N LYS A 109 -1.36 -15.14 6.14
CA LYS A 109 -0.33 -15.29 5.08
C LYS A 109 -0.92 -15.16 3.67
N GLY A 110 -2.18 -15.58 3.49
CA GLY A 110 -2.90 -15.49 2.22
C GLY A 110 -3.22 -14.04 1.83
N SER A 111 -3.75 -13.23 2.76
CA SER A 111 -4.02 -11.81 2.50
C SER A 111 -2.72 -11.03 2.30
N ALA A 112 -1.67 -11.31 3.08
CA ALA A 112 -0.36 -10.69 2.89
C ALA A 112 0.22 -10.97 1.48
N ALA A 113 0.07 -12.20 0.99
CA ALA A 113 0.48 -12.55 -0.38
C ALA A 113 -0.36 -11.82 -1.45
N TYR A 114 -1.64 -11.58 -1.20
CA TYR A 114 -2.50 -10.81 -2.10
C TYR A 114 -2.11 -9.32 -2.14
N TRP A 115 -1.79 -8.71 -0.99
CA TRP A 115 -1.28 -7.34 -0.94
C TRP A 115 0.02 -7.16 -1.73
N LYS A 116 0.91 -8.16 -1.66
CA LYS A 116 2.10 -8.25 -2.51
C LYS A 116 1.80 -8.24 -3.99
N ALA A 117 0.85 -9.05 -4.41
CA ALA A 117 0.41 -9.08 -5.80
C ALA A 117 -0.19 -7.73 -6.25
N LEU A 118 -1.00 -7.07 -5.41
CA LEU A 118 -1.56 -5.75 -5.72
C LEU A 118 -0.48 -4.68 -5.90
N TYR A 119 0.48 -4.62 -4.98
CA TYR A 119 1.59 -3.68 -5.08
C TYR A 119 2.44 -3.92 -6.34
N LEU A 120 2.72 -5.18 -6.66
CA LEU A 120 3.41 -5.57 -7.89
C LEU A 120 2.65 -5.15 -9.14
N ARG A 121 1.32 -5.29 -9.14
CA ARG A 121 0.48 -4.80 -10.23
C ARG A 121 0.61 -3.29 -10.40
N ARG A 122 0.59 -2.54 -9.29
CA ARG A 122 0.78 -1.08 -9.33
C ARG A 122 2.13 -0.68 -9.90
N LEU A 123 3.22 -1.26 -9.38
CA LEU A 123 4.56 -1.00 -9.91
C LEU A 123 4.62 -1.28 -11.42
N TRP A 124 4.05 -2.39 -11.86
CA TRP A 124 4.00 -2.75 -13.27
C TRP A 124 3.22 -1.72 -14.11
N ALA A 125 2.07 -1.24 -13.61
CA ALA A 125 1.27 -0.22 -14.27
C ALA A 125 2.01 1.13 -14.37
N CYS A 126 2.84 1.48 -13.38
CA CYS A 126 3.70 2.68 -13.38
C CYS A 126 4.99 2.52 -14.21
N GLY A 127 5.09 1.47 -15.03
CA GLY A 127 6.23 1.25 -15.92
C GLY A 127 7.45 0.59 -15.27
N VAL A 128 7.39 0.22 -13.99
CA VAL A 128 8.49 -0.47 -13.31
C VAL A 128 8.63 -1.90 -13.84
N ARG A 129 9.86 -2.32 -14.14
CA ARG A 129 10.17 -3.63 -14.72
C ARG A 129 11.23 -4.37 -13.91
N PRO A 130 11.27 -5.71 -14.00
CA PRO A 130 12.40 -6.48 -13.50
C PRO A 130 13.72 -5.91 -14.06
N GLY A 131 14.69 -5.67 -13.19
CA GLY A 131 15.96 -5.04 -13.56
C GLY A 131 16.08 -3.56 -13.18
N ASP A 132 14.96 -2.84 -13.08
CA ASP A 132 14.97 -1.44 -12.66
C ASP A 132 15.57 -1.30 -11.25
N LYS A 133 16.50 -0.35 -11.07
CA LYS A 133 17.07 0.04 -9.79
C LYS A 133 16.10 0.96 -9.06
N ILE A 134 15.59 0.50 -7.94
CA ILE A 134 14.64 1.19 -7.09
C ILE A 134 15.38 1.81 -5.90
N MET A 135 15.16 3.10 -5.67
CA MET A 135 15.58 3.76 -4.44
C MET A 135 14.35 4.29 -3.71
N ARG A 136 14.22 3.96 -2.43
CA ARG A 136 13.01 4.23 -1.64
C ARG A 136 13.34 4.98 -0.36
N THR A 137 12.60 6.04 -0.03
CA THR A 137 12.72 6.66 1.29
C THR A 137 12.09 5.77 2.35
N LEU A 138 12.79 5.59 3.47
CA LEU A 138 12.25 4.95 4.65
C LEU A 138 11.41 5.97 5.40
N PRO A 139 10.16 5.62 5.79
CA PRO A 139 9.47 6.42 6.78
C PRO A 139 10.27 6.42 8.08
N THR A 140 10.32 7.57 8.76
CA THR A 140 11.01 7.76 10.05
C THR A 140 10.58 6.75 11.12
N ILE A 141 9.36 6.23 11.00
CA ILE A 141 8.86 5.09 11.79
C ILE A 141 8.80 3.87 10.86
N PRO A 142 9.39 2.72 11.21
CA PRO A 142 9.29 1.49 10.43
C PRO A 142 7.82 1.04 10.28
N ALA A 143 7.14 1.48 9.22
CA ALA A 143 5.91 0.86 8.80
C ALA A 143 6.26 -0.55 8.26
N ALA A 144 5.36 -1.52 8.46
CA ALA A 144 5.55 -2.93 8.07
C ALA A 144 5.93 -3.19 6.59
N GLY A 145 5.95 -2.15 5.74
CA GLY A 145 6.36 -2.17 4.34
C GLY A 145 7.84 -2.44 4.07
N ILE A 146 8.74 -2.29 5.06
CA ILE A 146 10.19 -2.58 4.86
C ILE A 146 10.43 -4.07 4.56
N ASN A 147 9.64 -4.97 5.19
CA ASN A 147 9.74 -6.42 4.98
C ASN A 147 9.04 -6.91 3.69
N PHE A 148 8.36 -6.02 2.97
CA PHE A 148 7.58 -6.35 1.80
C PHE A 148 8.46 -6.75 0.61
N PHE A 149 9.58 -6.04 0.42
CA PHE A 149 10.54 -6.30 -0.64
C PHE A 149 11.58 -7.37 -0.29
N SER A 150 11.73 -7.71 0.99
CA SER A 150 12.73 -8.69 1.46
C SER A 150 12.20 -10.14 1.52
N THR A 151 10.95 -10.37 1.10
CA THR A 151 10.29 -11.68 1.22
C THR A 151 9.50 -12.07 -0.05
N GLY A 152 9.38 -13.37 -0.32
CA GLY A 152 8.59 -13.88 -1.46
C GLY A 152 9.25 -13.66 -2.82
N ILE A 153 8.46 -13.50 -3.89
CA ILE A 153 8.98 -13.30 -5.26
C ILE A 153 9.86 -12.03 -5.37
N LEU A 154 9.59 -11.04 -4.52
CA LEU A 154 10.33 -9.80 -4.43
C LEU A 154 11.73 -9.96 -3.83
N LYS A 155 11.97 -11.02 -3.03
CA LYS A 155 13.29 -11.27 -2.41
C LYS A 155 14.39 -11.56 -3.44
N GLY A 156 14.04 -12.22 -4.55
CA GLY A 156 14.99 -12.53 -5.63
C GLY A 156 15.36 -11.30 -6.47
N LEU A 157 14.42 -10.36 -6.62
CA LEU A 157 14.61 -9.11 -7.37
C LEU A 157 15.30 -8.01 -6.55
N SER A 158 15.20 -8.04 -5.21
CA SER A 158 15.49 -6.87 -4.37
C SER A 158 16.93 -6.69 -3.92
N ARG A 159 17.77 -7.73 -3.83
CA ARG A 159 19.10 -7.57 -3.21
C ARG A 159 20.05 -6.67 -3.99
N LEU A 160 20.03 -6.73 -5.32
CA LEU A 160 20.91 -5.91 -6.15
C LEU A 160 20.29 -4.54 -6.51
N ASN A 161 18.96 -4.50 -6.67
CA ASN A 161 18.28 -3.38 -7.29
C ASN A 161 17.37 -2.58 -6.35
N LEU A 162 17.47 -2.76 -5.03
CA LEU A 162 16.76 -1.92 -4.06
C LEU A 162 17.74 -1.26 -3.09
N ARG A 163 17.62 0.07 -2.95
CA ARG A 163 18.31 0.85 -1.92
C ARG A 163 17.32 1.69 -1.14
N PHE A 164 17.65 1.94 0.12
CA PHE A 164 16.84 2.73 1.01
C PHE A 164 17.55 4.03 1.34
N ILE A 165 16.81 5.14 1.24
CA ILE A 165 17.20 6.45 1.74
C ILE A 165 16.70 6.56 3.16
N ASN A 166 17.59 6.86 4.09
CA ASN A 166 17.22 7.10 5.48
C ASN A 166 17.23 8.61 5.72
N MET A 167 16.05 9.20 5.87
CA MET A 167 15.91 10.65 6.09
C MET A 167 16.40 11.10 7.47
N SER A 168 16.74 10.18 8.39
CA SER A 168 17.48 10.49 9.63
C SER A 168 18.98 10.69 9.41
N ARG A 169 19.52 10.37 8.22
CA ARG A 169 20.89 10.71 7.81
C ARG A 169 20.96 12.11 7.20
N SER A 170 22.17 12.63 7.01
CA SER A 170 22.31 13.93 6.36
C SER A 170 21.81 13.89 4.92
N VAL A 171 21.32 15.03 4.43
CA VAL A 171 20.86 15.15 3.04
C VAL A 171 22.02 14.94 2.06
N GLU A 172 23.24 15.33 2.43
CA GLU A 172 24.48 15.11 1.69
C GLU A 172 24.74 13.62 1.44
N GLU A 173 24.64 12.80 2.49
CA GLU A 173 24.83 11.35 2.37
C GLU A 173 23.77 10.73 1.47
N ASN A 174 22.52 11.17 1.59
CA ASN A 174 21.40 10.68 0.80
C ASN A 174 21.56 11.03 -0.69
N VAL A 175 21.98 12.26 -1.01
CA VAL A 175 22.27 12.68 -2.39
C VAL A 175 23.49 11.95 -2.95
N ALA A 176 24.56 11.79 -2.18
CA ALA A 176 25.73 11.03 -2.61
C ALA A 176 25.37 9.57 -2.95
N MET A 177 24.52 8.93 -2.14
CA MET A 177 24.01 7.59 -2.44
C MET A 177 23.14 7.57 -3.71
N LEU A 178 22.27 8.56 -3.90
CA LEU A 178 21.43 8.71 -5.09
C LEU A 178 22.28 8.79 -6.36
N LEU A 179 23.27 9.68 -6.37
CA LEU A 179 24.19 9.90 -7.50
C LEU A 179 25.06 8.67 -7.80
N LYS A 180 25.49 7.95 -6.75
CA LYS A 180 26.27 6.72 -6.91
C LYS A 180 25.43 5.55 -7.42
N PHE A 181 24.20 5.40 -6.93
CA PHE A 181 23.33 4.28 -7.25
C PHE A 181 22.68 4.41 -8.63
N LYS A 182 22.37 5.65 -9.05
CA LYS A 182 21.68 5.99 -10.30
C LYS A 182 20.41 5.15 -10.49
N PRO A 183 19.38 5.37 -9.66
CA PRO A 183 18.15 4.59 -9.72
C PRO A 183 17.34 4.90 -10.98
N ASP A 184 16.62 3.89 -11.46
CA ASP A 184 15.61 4.05 -12.50
C ASP A 184 14.27 4.50 -11.88
N VAL A 185 14.03 4.15 -10.61
CA VAL A 185 12.76 4.41 -9.92
C VAL A 185 12.99 5.00 -8.54
N LEU A 186 12.29 6.09 -8.24
CA LEU A 186 12.20 6.66 -6.89
C LEU A 186 10.84 6.34 -6.27
N ILE A 187 10.82 5.93 -5.01
CA ILE A 187 9.60 5.77 -4.21
C ILE A 187 9.76 6.58 -2.93
N ALA A 188 9.05 7.69 -2.79
CA ALA A 188 9.31 8.63 -1.69
C ALA A 188 8.05 9.36 -1.21
N GLN A 189 8.12 9.92 -0.01
CA GLN A 189 7.18 10.98 0.37
C GLN A 189 7.54 12.25 -0.42
N PRO A 190 6.55 13.04 -0.88
CA PRO A 190 6.78 14.32 -1.54
C PRO A 190 7.74 15.24 -0.78
N SER A 191 7.58 15.40 0.53
CA SER A 191 8.45 16.24 1.37
C SER A 191 9.93 15.80 1.36
N ASP A 192 10.19 14.50 1.48
CA ASP A 192 11.53 13.92 1.39
C ASP A 192 12.16 14.24 0.03
N LEU A 193 11.40 14.07 -1.04
CA LEU A 193 11.90 14.22 -2.39
C LEU A 193 12.20 15.69 -2.73
N VAL A 194 11.42 16.65 -2.22
CA VAL A 194 11.76 18.08 -2.29
C VAL A 194 13.06 18.38 -1.57
N THR A 195 13.32 17.76 -0.43
CA THR A 195 14.57 17.96 0.33
C THR A 195 15.78 17.47 -0.46
N ILE A 196 15.68 16.28 -1.06
CA ILE A 196 16.73 15.69 -1.90
C ILE A 196 16.96 16.54 -3.15
N GLU A 197 15.89 16.90 -3.84
CA GLU A 197 15.94 17.66 -5.09
C GLU A 197 16.58 19.04 -4.91
N ARG A 198 16.18 19.80 -3.89
CA ARG A 198 16.84 21.08 -3.55
C ARG A 198 18.33 20.93 -3.32
N ARG A 199 18.75 19.82 -2.69
CA ARG A 199 20.17 19.57 -2.45
C ARG A 199 20.91 19.21 -3.74
N CYS A 200 20.29 18.46 -4.65
CA CYS A 200 20.81 18.25 -6.00
C CYS A 200 20.97 19.57 -6.76
N GLU A 201 19.97 20.47 -6.72
CA GLU A 201 20.03 21.81 -7.33
C GLU A 201 21.21 22.62 -6.79
N GLN A 202 21.39 22.68 -5.47
CA GLN A 202 22.50 23.40 -4.82
C GLN A 202 23.89 22.88 -5.20
N LEU A 203 23.99 21.58 -5.52
CA LEU A 203 25.23 20.94 -5.93
C LEU A 203 25.46 21.00 -7.46
N GLY A 204 24.51 21.55 -8.22
CA GLY A 204 24.52 21.48 -9.70
C GLY A 204 24.48 20.03 -10.21
N ALA A 205 23.91 19.11 -9.43
CA ALA A 205 23.92 17.69 -9.74
C ALA A 205 22.65 17.30 -10.50
N GLU A 206 22.81 16.80 -11.73
CA GLU A 206 21.70 16.29 -12.53
C GLU A 206 21.36 14.85 -12.14
N VAL A 207 20.08 14.60 -11.88
CA VAL A 207 19.55 13.26 -11.60
C VAL A 207 18.39 13.00 -12.54
N ALA A 208 18.53 12.02 -13.43
CA ALA A 208 17.42 11.56 -14.26
C ALA A 208 16.92 10.20 -13.75
N VAL A 209 15.60 10.06 -13.58
CA VAL A 209 14.97 8.78 -13.26
C VAL A 209 13.78 8.54 -14.18
N LYS A 210 13.46 7.28 -14.46
CA LYS A 210 12.36 6.92 -15.35
C LYS A 210 11.00 7.15 -14.68
N THR A 211 10.86 6.71 -13.43
CA THR A 211 9.58 6.75 -12.71
C THR A 211 9.75 7.25 -11.28
N ILE A 212 8.85 8.13 -10.85
CA ILE A 212 8.68 8.52 -9.43
C ILE A 212 7.32 8.01 -8.96
N LEU A 213 7.28 7.31 -7.82
CA LEU A 213 6.03 6.95 -7.12
C LEU A 213 5.99 7.66 -5.77
N THR A 214 5.04 8.59 -5.59
CA THR A 214 4.82 9.24 -4.30
C THR A 214 3.91 8.40 -3.41
N THR A 215 4.10 8.50 -2.10
CA THR A 215 3.27 7.80 -1.11
C THR A 215 3.20 8.60 0.19
N GLY A 216 2.15 8.40 0.97
CA GLY A 216 2.09 8.85 2.37
C GLY A 216 1.76 10.33 2.59
N GLU A 217 1.85 11.17 1.56
CA GLU A 217 1.44 12.58 1.61
C GLU A 217 0.74 12.99 0.31
N VAL A 218 0.07 14.13 0.34
CA VAL A 218 -0.63 14.67 -0.83
C VAL A 218 0.38 15.16 -1.88
N LEU A 219 0.29 14.62 -3.09
CA LEU A 219 1.03 15.15 -4.24
C LEU A 219 0.20 16.23 -4.96
N THR A 220 0.56 17.50 -4.76
CA THR A 220 -0.10 18.60 -5.48
C THR A 220 0.34 18.65 -6.95
N PRO A 221 -0.47 19.22 -7.86
CA PRO A 221 -0.08 19.39 -9.26
C PRO A 221 1.21 20.21 -9.45
N ALA A 222 1.47 21.19 -8.58
CA ALA A 222 2.70 21.99 -8.64
C ALA A 222 3.93 21.17 -8.24
N VAL A 223 3.83 20.38 -7.17
CA VAL A 223 4.92 19.51 -6.71
C VAL A 223 5.19 18.39 -7.72
N ARG A 224 4.14 17.83 -8.34
CA ARG A 224 4.29 16.89 -9.46
C ARG A 224 5.12 17.47 -10.60
N ARG A 225 4.77 18.65 -11.09
CA ARG A 225 5.52 19.30 -12.19
C ARG A 225 6.98 19.58 -11.80
N ARG A 226 7.22 20.00 -10.55
CA ARG A 226 8.58 20.19 -10.02
C ARG A 226 9.40 18.89 -10.15
N PHE A 227 8.83 17.75 -9.75
CA PHE A 227 9.54 16.46 -9.85
C PHE A 227 9.75 16.00 -11.28
N GLU A 228 8.73 16.14 -12.14
CA GLU A 228 8.83 15.75 -13.56
C GLU A 228 9.91 16.57 -14.29
N GLN A 229 10.06 17.86 -13.95
CA GLN A 229 11.11 18.72 -14.49
C GLN A 229 12.49 18.44 -13.90
N ALA A 230 12.61 18.43 -12.57
CA ALA A 230 13.90 18.29 -11.89
C ALA A 230 14.55 16.92 -12.12
N PHE A 231 13.74 15.87 -12.27
CA PHE A 231 14.23 14.50 -12.44
C PHE A 231 14.04 13.91 -13.83
N ASN A 232 13.49 14.67 -14.79
CA ASN A 232 13.12 14.18 -16.12
C ASN A 232 12.34 12.84 -16.08
N ALA A 233 11.33 12.79 -15.21
CA ALA A 233 10.67 11.55 -14.81
C ALA A 233 9.17 11.60 -15.06
N THR A 234 8.54 10.42 -15.22
CA THR A 234 7.08 10.33 -15.09
C THR A 234 6.72 10.09 -13.62
N THR A 235 5.89 10.97 -13.04
CA THR A 235 5.47 10.85 -11.64
C THR A 235 4.11 10.17 -11.53
N TYR A 236 3.93 9.30 -10.54
CA TYR A 236 2.66 8.68 -10.18
C TYR A 236 2.39 8.89 -8.70
N ASP A 237 1.13 9.05 -8.34
CA ASP A 237 0.72 9.10 -6.93
C ASP A 237 0.15 7.76 -6.49
N SER A 238 0.35 7.40 -5.24
CA SER A 238 -0.14 6.15 -4.65
C SER A 238 -0.87 6.43 -3.35
N TYR A 239 -2.17 6.19 -3.36
CA TYR A 239 -3.05 6.31 -2.22
C TYR A 239 -3.23 4.97 -1.51
N SER A 240 -2.97 4.95 -0.20
CA SER A 240 -3.07 3.74 0.61
C SER A 240 -3.32 4.06 2.08
N THR A 241 -3.91 3.11 2.79
CA THR A 241 -4.06 3.15 4.25
C THR A 241 -3.65 1.80 4.85
N VAL A 242 -3.41 1.75 6.16
CA VAL A 242 -3.07 0.47 6.81
C VAL A 242 -4.29 -0.45 6.86
N GLU A 243 -5.47 0.13 7.06
CA GLU A 243 -6.77 -0.51 7.16
C GLU A 243 -7.18 -1.19 5.84
N LEU A 244 -6.97 -0.50 4.71
CA LEU A 244 -7.45 -0.95 3.39
C LEU A 244 -6.32 -1.30 2.41
N GLY A 245 -5.06 -1.14 2.78
CA GLY A 245 -3.93 -1.36 1.87
C GLY A 245 -3.89 -0.34 0.72
N ASN A 246 -3.48 -0.79 -0.47
CA ASN A 246 -3.39 0.07 -1.67
C ASN A 246 -4.78 0.32 -2.27
N ILE A 247 -5.12 1.58 -2.53
CA ILE A 247 -6.45 2.00 -3.00
C ILE A 247 -6.39 2.52 -4.43
N ALA A 248 -5.52 3.50 -4.71
CA ALA A 248 -5.35 4.10 -6.05
C ALA A 248 -3.86 4.33 -6.34
#